data_AF-A0A7C2Y4I2-F1
#
_entry.id   AF-A0A7C2Y4I2-F1
#
_cell.length_a   1.000
_cell.length_b   1.000
_cell.length_c   1.000
_cell.angle_alpha   90.00
_cell.angle_beta   90.00
_cell.angle_gamma   90.00
#
_symmetry.space_group_name_H-M   'P 1'
#
loop_
_entity.id
_entity.type
_entity.pdbx_description
1 polymer ?
#
loop_
_entity_poly.entity_id
_entity_poly.type
_entity_poly.pdbx_seq_one_letter_code
_entity_poly.pdbx_strand_id
1 'polypeptide(L)'
;MTLIDMIEEKFASDEFSRAVQEMDAQAQIKLDNESLELILVGHAFSTAGEAGQIFRPTPNSDWGIDGEIEFKNDKGQASGRRVYLQLKSGDSYLHTRKSDGKEIFTIKNPRHAEYWKAHEYPVMLVIRPSDSQIRWMNVTDYLRRRGKNTKQIISNWDSAKIMSPI
;
A
#
# COMPACT_ATOMS: atom_id res chain seq x y z
N MET A 1 31.74 32.38 -30.95
CA MET A 1 31.09 31.22 -30.33
C MET A 1 29.68 31.16 -30.87
N THR A 2 29.32 30.06 -31.52
CA THR A 2 27.98 29.88 -32.09
C THR A 2 27.03 29.31 -31.03
N LEU A 3 25.72 29.49 -31.21
CA LEU A 3 24.72 28.93 -30.29
C LEU A 3 24.81 27.38 -30.20
N ILE A 4 25.30 26.75 -31.27
CA ILE A 4 25.51 25.30 -31.37
C ILE A 4 26.63 24.86 -30.43
N ASP A 5 27.75 25.58 -30.39
CA ASP A 5 28.89 25.28 -29.50
C ASP A 5 28.48 25.32 -28.02
N MET A 6 27.66 26.31 -27.64
CA MET A 6 27.20 26.46 -26.25
C MET A 6 26.22 25.35 -25.82
N ILE A 7 25.46 24.81 -26.76
CA ILE A 7 24.57 23.68 -26.52
C ILE A 7 25.42 22.42 -26.34
N GLU A 8 26.35 22.15 -27.25
CA GLU A 8 27.25 20.98 -27.18
C GLU A 8 28.06 20.96 -25.88
N GLU A 9 28.61 22.10 -25.45
CA GLU A 9 29.38 22.21 -24.21
C GLU A 9 28.53 21.96 -22.95
N LYS A 10 27.25 22.39 -22.97
CA LYS A 10 26.30 22.14 -21.88
C LYS A 10 25.91 20.66 -21.78
N PHE A 11 25.68 19.99 -22.92
CA PHE A 11 25.37 18.56 -22.99
C PHE A 11 26.60 17.67 -22.71
N ALA A 12 27.82 18.18 -22.97
CA ALA A 12 29.08 17.51 -22.66
C ALA A 12 29.54 17.71 -21.20
N SER A 13 28.84 18.55 -20.42
CA SER A 13 29.21 18.81 -19.02
C SER A 13 28.93 17.61 -18.11
N ASP A 14 29.83 17.36 -17.18
CA ASP A 14 29.69 16.32 -16.15
C ASP A 14 28.45 16.54 -15.27
N GLU A 15 28.07 17.80 -15.04
CA GLU A 15 26.91 18.17 -14.22
C GLU A 15 25.60 17.77 -14.92
N PHE A 16 25.47 18.03 -16.22
CA PHE A 16 24.31 17.58 -16.99
C PHE A 16 24.22 16.06 -17.04
N SER A 17 25.34 15.37 -17.26
CA SER A 17 25.38 13.90 -17.27
C SER A 17 24.94 13.29 -15.93
N ARG A 18 25.36 13.88 -14.80
CA ARG A 18 24.90 13.44 -13.47
C ARG A 18 23.41 13.68 -13.27
N ALA A 19 22.89 14.84 -13.69
CA ALA A 19 21.48 15.14 -13.59
C ALA A 19 20.61 14.15 -14.39
N VAL A 20 21.06 13.75 -15.59
CA VAL A 20 20.39 12.70 -16.39
C VAL A 20 20.41 11.36 -15.64
N GLN A 21 21.57 10.95 -15.12
CA GLN A 21 21.69 9.70 -14.36
C GLN A 21 20.81 9.67 -13.10
N GLU A 22 20.74 10.77 -12.36
CA GLU A 22 19.86 10.90 -11.19
C GLU A 22 18.38 10.80 -11.59
N MET A 23 18.00 11.46 -12.69
CA MET A 23 16.64 11.41 -13.21
C MET A 23 16.27 10.00 -13.67
N ASP A 24 17.16 9.30 -14.37
CA ASP A 24 16.95 7.91 -14.81
C ASP A 24 16.83 6.96 -13.62
N ALA A 25 17.66 7.13 -12.59
CA ALA A 25 17.57 6.35 -11.35
C ALA A 25 16.24 6.58 -10.62
N GLN A 26 15.77 7.83 -10.55
CA GLN A 26 14.46 8.16 -9.97
C GLN A 26 13.30 7.58 -10.79
N ALA A 27 13.40 7.63 -12.12
CA ALA A 27 12.40 7.05 -13.01
C ALA A 27 12.32 5.52 -12.83
N GLN A 28 13.46 4.83 -12.76
CA GLN A 28 13.51 3.39 -12.52
C GLN A 28 12.87 3.01 -11.17
N ILE A 29 13.21 3.72 -10.09
CA ILE A 29 12.61 3.49 -8.76
C ILE A 29 11.09 3.68 -8.81
N LYS A 30 10.61 4.70 -9.52
CA LYS A 30 9.18 4.96 -9.67
C LYS A 30 8.47 3.83 -10.41
N LEU A 31 9.02 3.38 -11.54
CA LEU A 31 8.50 2.27 -12.33
C LEU A 31 8.47 0.95 -11.54
N ASP A 32 9.51 0.69 -10.75
CA ASP A 32 9.57 -0.49 -9.89
C ASP A 32 8.48 -0.46 -8.82
N ASN A 33 8.28 0.70 -8.17
CA ASN A 33 7.20 0.89 -7.19
C ASN A 33 5.81 0.71 -7.82
N GLU A 34 5.56 1.33 -8.98
CA GLU A 34 4.29 1.19 -9.71
C GLU A 34 4.02 -0.28 -10.08
N SER A 35 5.06 -1.02 -10.50
CA SER A 35 4.96 -2.46 -10.81
C SER A 35 4.61 -3.28 -9.56
N LEU A 36 5.24 -2.99 -8.42
CA LEU A 36 4.96 -3.67 -7.15
C LEU A 36 3.56 -3.36 -6.61
N GLU A 37 3.06 -2.13 -6.80
CA GLU A 37 1.70 -1.74 -6.46
C GLU A 37 0.68 -2.48 -7.34
N LEU A 38 0.93 -2.56 -8.65
CA LEU A 38 0.07 -3.29 -9.60
C LEU A 38 -0.04 -4.78 -9.25
N ILE A 39 1.08 -5.42 -8.86
CA ILE A 39 1.08 -6.82 -8.41
C ILE A 39 0.16 -6.99 -7.17
N LEU A 40 0.23 -6.07 -6.21
CA LEU A 40 -0.59 -6.14 -5.00
C LEU A 40 -2.08 -5.91 -5.29
N VAL A 41 -2.41 -5.02 -6.22
CA VAL A 41 -3.77 -4.87 -6.75
C VAL A 41 -4.25 -6.17 -7.39
N GLY A 42 -3.41 -6.80 -8.22
CA GLY A 42 -3.70 -8.11 -8.83
C GLY A 42 -3.97 -9.21 -7.78
N HIS A 43 -3.20 -9.23 -6.70
CA HIS A 43 -3.46 -10.13 -5.58
C HIS A 43 -4.80 -9.87 -4.90
N ALA A 44 -5.20 -8.60 -4.71
CA ALA A 44 -6.50 -8.26 -4.15
C ALA A 44 -7.65 -8.76 -5.06
N PHE A 45 -7.51 -8.62 -6.38
CA PHE A 45 -8.45 -9.21 -7.35
C PHE A 45 -8.56 -10.73 -7.22
N SER A 46 -7.43 -11.44 -7.20
CA SER A 46 -7.40 -12.91 -7.07
C SER A 46 -8.07 -13.35 -5.76
N THR A 47 -7.67 -12.72 -4.66
CA THR A 47 -8.17 -13.03 -3.31
C THR A 47 -9.69 -12.83 -3.22
N ALA A 48 -10.21 -11.71 -3.70
CA ALA A 48 -11.65 -11.47 -3.72
C ALA A 48 -12.39 -12.42 -4.67
N GLY A 49 -11.83 -12.69 -5.85
CA GLY A 49 -12.40 -13.61 -6.84
C GLY A 49 -12.49 -15.05 -6.35
N GLU A 50 -11.41 -15.56 -5.75
CA GLU A 50 -11.36 -16.89 -5.12
C GLU A 50 -12.37 -17.02 -3.97
N ALA A 51 -12.57 -15.95 -3.21
CA ALA A 51 -13.59 -15.89 -2.16
C ALA A 51 -15.01 -15.62 -2.68
N GLY A 52 -15.19 -15.47 -4.00
CA GLY A 52 -16.47 -15.20 -4.65
C GLY A 52 -17.03 -13.78 -4.43
N GLN A 53 -16.23 -12.85 -3.92
CA GLN A 53 -16.62 -11.48 -3.54
C GLN A 53 -16.42 -10.48 -4.68
N ILE A 54 -16.76 -9.21 -4.45
CA ILE A 54 -16.61 -8.14 -5.44
C ILE A 54 -15.50 -7.19 -4.99
N PHE A 55 -14.40 -7.11 -5.74
CA PHE A 55 -13.37 -6.10 -5.51
C PHE A 55 -13.52 -4.93 -6.49
N ARG A 56 -13.38 -3.70 -5.99
CA ARG A 56 -13.36 -2.47 -6.79
C ARG A 56 -12.14 -1.62 -6.39
N PRO A 57 -11.19 -1.36 -7.29
CA PRO A 57 -10.09 -0.43 -7.01
C PRO A 57 -10.59 1.02 -7.01
N THR A 58 -9.99 1.85 -6.18
CA THR A 58 -10.26 3.29 -6.13
C THR A 58 -9.28 4.02 -7.04
N PRO A 59 -9.73 4.77 -8.07
CA PRO A 59 -8.83 5.36 -9.05
C PRO A 59 -7.91 6.47 -8.50
N ASN A 60 -8.28 7.14 -7.40
CA ASN A 60 -7.50 8.23 -6.79
C ASN A 60 -7.50 8.11 -5.25
N SER A 61 -6.46 7.52 -4.67
CA SER A 61 -6.32 7.27 -3.23
C SER A 61 -5.64 8.44 -2.49
N ASP A 62 -6.22 9.63 -2.52
CA ASP A 62 -5.65 10.80 -1.80
C ASP A 62 -5.69 10.65 -0.26
N TRP A 63 -6.58 9.77 0.20
CA TRP A 63 -6.87 9.53 1.62
C TRP A 63 -6.42 8.16 2.12
N GLY A 64 -5.72 7.37 1.31
CA GLY A 64 -5.17 6.07 1.72
C GLY A 64 -6.17 4.92 1.74
N ILE A 65 -7.04 4.87 0.73
CA ILE A 65 -7.93 3.73 0.43
C ILE A 65 -7.79 3.42 -1.04
N ASP A 66 -7.22 2.27 -1.34
CA ASP A 66 -6.87 1.85 -2.71
C ASP A 66 -7.94 0.95 -3.33
N GLY A 67 -8.90 0.48 -2.54
CA GLY A 67 -10.07 -0.23 -3.05
C GLY A 67 -11.03 -0.70 -1.95
N GLU A 68 -12.08 -1.39 -2.36
CA GLU A 68 -13.07 -2.02 -1.48
C GLU A 68 -13.36 -3.46 -1.92
N ILE A 69 -13.62 -4.34 -0.94
CA ILE A 69 -14.21 -5.66 -1.15
C ILE A 69 -15.63 -5.62 -0.60
N GLU A 70 -16.62 -5.78 -1.46
CA GLU A 70 -18.02 -5.94 -1.07
C GLU A 70 -18.38 -7.42 -1.01
N PHE A 71 -19.01 -7.80 0.10
CA PHE A 71 -19.46 -9.17 0.31
C PHE A 71 -20.75 -9.45 -0.46
N LYS A 72 -20.84 -10.66 -1.02
CA LYS A 72 -22.07 -11.22 -1.56
C LYS A 72 -22.79 -12.05 -0.51
N ASN A 73 -24.11 -12.07 -0.57
CA ASN A 73 -24.95 -12.97 0.22
C ASN A 73 -24.96 -14.39 -0.37
N ASP A 74 -25.67 -15.32 0.28
CA ASP A 74 -25.78 -16.72 -0.14
C ASP A 74 -26.40 -16.91 -1.53
N LYS A 75 -27.07 -15.88 -2.07
CA LYS A 75 -27.63 -15.87 -3.42
C LYS A 75 -26.67 -15.28 -4.47
N GLY A 76 -25.43 -14.97 -4.07
CA GLY A 76 -24.44 -14.33 -4.93
C GLY A 76 -24.74 -12.87 -5.26
N GLN A 77 -25.61 -12.20 -4.49
CA GLN A 77 -25.97 -10.80 -4.70
C GLN A 77 -25.14 -9.91 -3.79
N ALA A 78 -24.79 -8.72 -4.28
CA ALA A 78 -24.12 -7.68 -3.49
C ALA A 78 -24.92 -7.37 -2.20
N SER A 79 -24.27 -7.48 -1.05
CA SER A 79 -24.93 -7.37 0.27
C SER A 79 -24.89 -5.96 0.86
N GLY A 80 -24.11 -5.04 0.28
CA GLY A 80 -23.81 -3.73 0.85
C GLY A 80 -22.73 -3.74 1.95
N ARG A 81 -22.49 -4.88 2.62
CA ARG A 81 -21.42 -5.05 3.60
C ARG A 81 -20.07 -5.08 2.89
N ARG A 82 -19.09 -4.34 3.38
CA ARG A 82 -17.79 -4.22 2.74
C ARG A 82 -16.64 -4.11 3.73
N VAL A 83 -15.43 -4.28 3.22
CA VAL A 83 -14.18 -3.81 3.83
C VAL A 83 -13.44 -2.93 2.85
N TYR A 84 -12.74 -1.93 3.36
CA TYR A 84 -11.84 -1.10 2.55
C TYR A 84 -10.42 -1.64 2.64
N LEU A 85 -9.63 -1.43 1.58
CA LEU A 85 -8.23 -1.85 1.52
C LEU A 85 -7.32 -0.62 1.43
N GLN A 86 -6.27 -0.61 2.24
CA GLN A 86 -5.06 0.14 1.99
C GLN A 86 -3.97 -0.87 1.62
N LEU A 87 -3.48 -0.78 0.40
CA LEU A 87 -2.41 -1.59 -0.18
C LEU A 87 -1.06 -0.85 -0.02
N LYS A 88 -0.03 -1.57 0.42
CA LYS A 88 1.34 -1.06 0.52
C LYS A 88 2.33 -2.10 0.02
N SER A 89 3.17 -1.72 -0.94
CA SER A 89 4.19 -2.61 -1.51
C SER A 89 5.61 -2.13 -1.20
N GLY A 90 6.51 -3.06 -0.90
CA GLY A 90 7.93 -2.80 -0.66
C GLY A 90 8.31 -2.72 0.82
N ASP A 91 9.62 -2.79 1.06
CA ASP A 91 10.19 -3.03 2.40
C ASP A 91 10.18 -1.78 3.29
N SER A 92 9.97 -0.60 2.72
CA SER A 92 10.02 0.67 3.48
C SER A 92 8.91 0.81 4.53
N TYR A 93 7.90 -0.07 4.50
CA TYR A 93 6.73 -0.03 5.37
C TYR A 93 6.87 -0.90 6.62
N LEU A 94 7.69 -1.94 6.57
CA LEU A 94 7.87 -2.89 7.67
C LEU A 94 9.31 -2.90 8.12
N HIS A 95 9.51 -2.88 9.43
CA HIS A 95 10.83 -3.12 10.01
C HIS A 95 10.71 -4.09 11.17
N THR A 96 11.71 -4.95 11.30
CA THR A 96 11.80 -5.92 12.39
C THR A 96 12.43 -5.27 13.60
N ARG A 97 11.73 -5.27 14.72
CA ARG A 97 12.28 -4.79 15.99
C ARG A 97 13.28 -5.80 16.53
N LYS A 98 14.53 -5.36 16.74
CA LYS A 98 15.64 -6.22 17.18
C LYS A 98 15.42 -6.92 18.52
N SER A 99 14.64 -6.32 19.43
CA SER A 99 14.46 -6.86 20.78
C SER A 99 13.60 -8.11 20.86
N ASP A 100 12.60 -8.24 19.99
CA ASP A 100 11.60 -9.32 20.06
C ASP A 100 11.20 -9.90 18.70
N GLY A 101 11.88 -9.51 17.62
CA GLY A 101 11.66 -10.03 16.27
C GLY A 101 10.31 -9.62 15.65
N LYS A 102 9.55 -8.73 16.30
CA LYS A 102 8.23 -8.34 15.80
C LYS A 102 8.34 -7.37 14.64
N GLU A 103 7.50 -7.59 13.64
CA GLU A 103 7.33 -6.65 12.54
C GLU A 103 6.49 -5.45 12.96
N ILE A 104 6.98 -4.27 12.62
CA ILE A 104 6.37 -3.00 12.96
C ILE A 104 6.08 -2.21 11.69
N PHE A 105 4.82 -1.80 11.56
CA PHE A 105 4.41 -0.78 10.60
C PHE A 105 4.34 0.58 11.29
N THR A 106 5.04 1.58 10.75
CA THR A 106 5.01 2.96 11.28
C THR A 106 4.06 3.82 10.46
N ILE A 107 3.07 4.40 11.13
CA ILE A 107 2.15 5.35 10.50
C ILE A 107 2.86 6.71 10.36
N LYS A 108 3.34 7.02 9.15
CA LYS A 108 4.08 8.26 8.87
C LYS A 108 3.23 9.52 9.03
N ASN A 109 1.95 9.45 8.66
CA ASN A 109 1.01 10.57 8.75
C ASN A 109 -0.14 10.25 9.71
N PRO A 110 -0.25 10.93 10.87
CA PRO A 110 -1.32 10.72 11.84
C PRO A 110 -2.73 10.81 11.25
N ARG A 111 -2.93 11.63 10.19
CA ARG A 111 -4.23 11.75 9.52
C ARG A 111 -4.74 10.42 8.99
N HIS A 112 -3.86 9.52 8.55
CA HIS A 112 -4.27 8.20 8.03
C HIS A 112 -4.83 7.33 9.15
N ALA A 113 -4.22 7.37 10.35
CA ALA A 113 -4.75 6.65 11.50
C ALA A 113 -6.14 7.15 11.90
N GLU A 114 -6.33 8.47 11.91
CA GLU A 114 -7.63 9.09 12.21
C GLU A 114 -8.67 8.72 11.16
N TYR A 115 -8.30 8.79 9.88
CA TYR A 115 -9.16 8.45 8.75
C TYR A 115 -9.57 6.97 8.77
N TRP A 116 -8.62 6.04 8.90
CA TRP A 116 -8.92 4.60 8.99
C TRP A 116 -9.78 4.23 10.19
N LYS A 117 -9.63 4.96 11.31
CA LYS A 117 -10.43 4.74 12.53
C LYS A 117 -11.87 5.26 12.37
N ALA A 118 -12.06 6.34 11.62
CA ALA A 118 -13.34 7.01 11.42
C ALA A 118 -14.27 6.28 10.44
N HIS A 119 -13.73 5.42 9.57
CA HIS A 119 -14.53 4.60 8.66
C HIS A 119 -15.55 3.71 9.38
N GLU A 120 -16.77 3.67 8.87
CA GLU A 120 -17.84 2.81 9.39
C GLU A 120 -17.50 1.33 9.19
N TYR A 121 -17.04 0.98 7.99
CA TYR A 121 -16.57 -0.36 7.65
C TYR A 121 -15.08 -0.55 7.99
N PRO A 122 -14.63 -1.78 8.28
CA PRO A 122 -13.23 -2.05 8.55
C PRO A 122 -12.32 -1.65 7.37
N VAL A 123 -11.20 -1.02 7.69
CA VAL A 123 -10.07 -0.85 6.78
C VAL A 123 -9.06 -1.96 7.06
N MET A 124 -8.73 -2.72 6.01
CA MET A 124 -7.69 -3.73 6.01
C MET A 124 -6.42 -3.13 5.44
N LEU A 125 -5.35 -3.14 6.22
CA LEU A 125 -4.01 -2.83 5.75
C LEU A 125 -3.40 -4.12 5.17
N VAL A 126 -3.04 -4.09 3.90
CA VAL A 126 -2.46 -5.21 3.16
C VAL A 126 -1.07 -4.81 2.70
N ILE A 127 -0.06 -5.54 3.15
CA ILE A 127 1.33 -5.21 2.87
C ILE A 127 2.01 -6.37 2.15
N ARG A 128 2.67 -6.07 1.02
CA ARG A 128 3.55 -7.00 0.31
C ARG A 128 4.99 -6.48 0.35
N PRO A 129 5.83 -6.96 1.28
CA PRO A 129 7.26 -6.71 1.24
C PRO A 129 7.95 -7.64 0.22
N SER A 130 9.27 -7.52 0.09
CA SER A 130 10.09 -8.22 -0.91
C SER A 130 10.12 -9.74 -0.73
N ASP A 131 9.87 -10.23 0.48
CA ASP A 131 9.74 -11.68 0.76
C ASP A 131 8.50 -12.34 0.11
N SER A 132 7.68 -11.55 -0.58
CA SER A 132 6.47 -11.96 -1.30
C SER A 132 5.36 -12.54 -0.40
N GLN A 133 5.51 -12.51 0.92
CA GLN A 133 4.47 -12.92 1.85
C GLN A 133 3.54 -11.76 2.16
N ILE A 134 2.28 -11.89 1.77
CA ILE A 134 1.31 -10.81 1.91
C ILE A 134 0.70 -10.85 3.31
N ARG A 135 0.81 -9.72 4.00
CA ARG A 135 0.38 -9.54 5.39
C ARG A 135 -0.91 -8.75 5.42
N TRP A 136 -1.93 -9.29 6.09
CA TRP A 136 -3.22 -8.65 6.26
C TRP A 136 -3.43 -8.24 7.71
N MET A 137 -4.15 -7.13 7.92
CA MET A 137 -4.51 -6.69 9.26
C MET A 137 -5.71 -5.75 9.23
N ASN A 138 -6.66 -5.96 10.15
CA ASN A 138 -7.73 -4.99 10.41
C ASN A 138 -7.17 -3.79 11.20
N VAL A 139 -6.73 -2.75 10.48
CA VAL A 139 -6.11 -1.57 11.10
C VAL A 139 -7.14 -0.74 11.86
N THR A 140 -8.39 -0.71 11.41
CA THR A 140 -9.48 -0.02 12.11
C THR A 140 -9.69 -0.59 13.51
N ASP A 141 -9.82 -1.91 13.64
CA ASP A 141 -9.97 -2.59 14.93
C ASP A 141 -8.73 -2.42 15.81
N TYR A 142 -7.53 -2.59 15.25
CA TYR A 142 -6.27 -2.37 15.98
C TYR A 142 -6.19 -0.97 16.60
N LEU A 143 -6.48 0.08 15.82
CA LEU A 143 -6.44 1.47 16.26
C LEU A 143 -7.55 1.80 17.27
N ARG A 144 -8.72 1.18 17.15
CA ARG A 144 -9.82 1.32 18.13
C ARG A 144 -9.43 0.73 19.49
N ARG A 145 -8.78 -0.44 19.52
CA ARG A 145 -8.35 -1.10 20.76
C ARG A 145 -7.18 -0.42 21.47
N ARG A 146 -6.23 0.17 20.74
CA ARG A 146 -5.01 0.78 21.31
C ARG A 146 -5.18 2.22 21.81
N GLY A 147 -6.26 2.94 21.43
CA GLY A 147 -6.52 4.31 21.90
C GLY A 147 -5.84 5.42 21.07
N LYS A 148 -5.92 6.68 21.54
CA LYS A 148 -5.36 7.86 20.86
C LYS A 148 -3.81 7.81 20.85
N ASN A 149 -3.18 8.27 19.77
CA ASN A 149 -1.71 8.35 19.56
C ASN A 149 -0.96 7.08 19.15
N THR A 150 -1.65 6.06 18.65
CA THR A 150 -0.97 4.89 18.09
C THR A 150 -0.21 5.26 16.81
N LYS A 151 1.13 5.32 16.89
CA LYS A 151 2.02 5.59 15.74
C LYS A 151 2.63 4.33 15.12
N GLN A 152 2.53 3.20 15.84
CA GLN A 152 3.12 1.93 15.45
C GLN A 152 2.11 0.81 15.58
N ILE A 153 2.08 -0.03 14.56
CA ILE A 153 1.29 -1.25 14.54
C ILE A 153 2.24 -2.44 14.65
N ILE A 154 1.98 -3.33 15.62
CA ILE A 154 2.90 -4.40 16.01
C ILE A 154 2.22 -5.76 15.77
N SER A 155 2.91 -6.60 14.99
CA SER A 155 2.70 -8.01 14.65
C SER A 155 1.43 -8.71 15.17
N ASN A 156 0.30 -8.44 14.54
CA ASN A 156 -0.85 -9.35 14.45
C ASN A 156 -1.21 -9.52 12.96
N TRP A 157 -0.21 -9.82 12.14
CA TRP A 157 -0.41 -10.00 10.70
C TRP A 157 -1.00 -11.39 10.44
N ASP A 158 -2.15 -11.44 9.79
CA ASP A 158 -2.76 -12.69 9.34
C ASP A 158 -2.30 -13.01 7.92
N SER A 159 -1.97 -14.28 7.69
CA SER A 159 -1.76 -14.85 6.36
C SER A 159 -3.13 -15.08 5.73
N ALA A 160 -3.62 -14.07 5.01
CA ALA A 160 -4.73 -14.12 4.07
C ALA A 160 -5.84 -15.15 4.38
N LYS A 161 -6.44 -15.09 5.56
CA LYS A 161 -7.83 -15.51 5.71
C LYS A 161 -8.64 -14.24 5.58
N ILE A 162 -9.27 -14.02 4.43
CA ILE A 162 -10.38 -13.06 4.38
C ILE A 162 -11.30 -13.51 5.52
N MET A 163 -11.39 -12.68 6.56
CA MET A 163 -12.20 -12.98 7.73
C MET A 163 -13.59 -13.33 7.21
N SER A 164 -14.01 -14.57 7.47
CA SER A 164 -15.35 -15.04 7.12
C SER A 164 -16.34 -13.96 7.53
N PRO A 165 -17.28 -13.55 6.64
CA PRO A 165 -18.26 -12.57 7.01
C PRO A 165 -19.00 -13.11 8.24
N ILE A 166 -18.91 -12.38 9.35
CA ILE A 166 -19.71 -12.61 10.55
C ILE A 166 -21.17 -12.63 10.17
#